data_AF-A0A235HJ97-F1
#
_entry.id   AF-A0A235HJ97-F1
#
_cell.length_a   1.000
_cell.length_b   1.000
_cell.length_c   1.000
_cell.angle_alpha   90.00
_cell.angle_beta   90.00
_cell.angle_gamma   90.00
#
_symmetry.space_group_name_H-M   'P 1'
#
loop_
_entity.id
_entity.type
_entity.pdbx_description
1 polymer ?
#
loop_
_entity_poly.entity_id
_entity_poly.type
_entity_poly.pdbx_seq_one_letter_code
_entity_poly.pdbx_strand_id
1 'polypeptide(L)'
;MPREKFIGNDRHHDMACHVFALSGDPDAAAAINTRYAKLGDLLFGVEDVPVDDEVADGLAVVTNNDIWTSPGAGQPPAQVAPRSLILLCREFGFTPQEGSGIRLWGRFLPGQVLPQHMYVSTPDGRIWDTMPEMPVYRRINKDGRNPGAEGDAPNGQDIMLAPDEVFSIEVAALAPKTREVIETPDDQWEKDIEDADAGQAERNGRGAGGDFIGDEDENALNDS
;
A
#
# COMPACT_ATOMS: atom_id res chain seq x y z
N MET A 1 11.61 4.93 -10.91
CA MET A 1 10.87 4.41 -12.10
C MET A 1 9.75 5.38 -12.43
N PRO A 2 9.24 5.52 -13.67
CA PRO A 2 8.17 6.47 -13.93
C PRO A 2 6.92 6.09 -13.14
N ARG A 3 6.51 7.00 -12.25
CA ARG A 3 5.27 6.95 -11.46
C ARG A 3 4.32 7.96 -12.08
N GLU A 4 3.04 7.65 -12.11
CA GLU A 4 2.02 8.62 -12.50
C GLU A 4 0.87 8.57 -11.50
N LYS A 5 0.34 9.76 -11.20
CA LYS A 5 -0.69 10.02 -10.21
C LYS A 5 -2.02 10.22 -10.92
N PHE A 6 -3.07 9.64 -10.37
CA PHE A 6 -4.43 9.88 -10.86
C PHE A 6 -4.86 11.28 -10.44
N ILE A 7 -5.30 12.08 -11.41
CA ILE A 7 -5.80 13.45 -11.19
C ILE A 7 -7.30 13.57 -11.51
N GLY A 8 -7.99 12.43 -11.64
CA GLY A 8 -9.42 12.37 -11.86
C GLY A 8 -10.23 12.62 -10.59
N ASN A 9 -11.45 12.08 -10.52
CA ASN A 9 -12.39 12.36 -9.44
C ASN A 9 -11.82 12.03 -8.03
N ASP A 10 -11.88 13.02 -7.13
CA ASP A 10 -11.30 13.01 -5.77
C ASP A 10 -11.76 11.84 -4.86
N ARG A 11 -12.87 11.15 -5.19
CA ARG A 11 -13.42 10.09 -4.32
C ARG A 11 -12.49 8.89 -4.12
N HIS A 12 -11.50 8.71 -4.98
CA HIS A 12 -10.52 7.63 -4.86
C HIS A 12 -9.28 8.01 -4.04
N HIS A 13 -9.12 9.30 -3.71
CA HIS A 13 -7.94 9.80 -3.00
C HIS A 13 -7.90 9.31 -1.55
N ASP A 14 -9.02 9.30 -0.84
CA ASP A 14 -9.07 8.90 0.58
C ASP A 14 -9.29 7.40 0.78
N MET A 15 -9.21 6.60 -0.28
CA MET A 15 -9.53 5.18 -0.22
C MET A 15 -8.33 4.36 0.28
N ALA A 16 -8.58 3.48 1.25
CA ALA A 16 -7.56 2.53 1.67
C ALA A 16 -7.20 1.56 0.52
N CYS A 17 -5.92 1.18 0.45
CA CYS A 17 -5.36 0.37 -0.61
C CYS A 17 -6.08 -0.98 -0.83
N HIS A 18 -6.49 -1.66 0.26
CA HIS A 18 -7.25 -2.91 0.17
C HIS A 18 -8.68 -2.68 -0.32
N VAL A 19 -9.30 -1.54 -0.02
CA VAL A 19 -10.62 -1.19 -0.58
C VAL A 19 -10.52 -1.01 -2.09
N PHE A 20 -9.47 -0.33 -2.57
CA PHE A 20 -9.25 -0.19 -3.99
C PHE A 20 -9.01 -1.54 -4.67
N ALA A 21 -8.11 -2.36 -4.11
CA ALA A 21 -7.78 -3.65 -4.69
C ALA A 21 -8.96 -4.64 -4.71
N LEU A 22 -9.78 -4.64 -3.67
CA LEU A 22 -10.87 -5.61 -3.49
C LEU A 22 -12.21 -5.17 -4.05
N SER A 23 -12.41 -3.87 -4.26
CA SER A 23 -13.70 -3.33 -4.71
C SER A 23 -13.54 -2.18 -5.70
N GLY A 24 -12.66 -1.23 -5.40
CA GLY A 24 -12.49 0.02 -6.17
C GLY A 24 -13.65 0.99 -6.00
N ASP A 25 -14.64 0.67 -5.16
CA ASP A 25 -15.86 1.44 -4.95
C ASP A 25 -15.74 2.29 -3.66
N PRO A 26 -15.62 3.62 -3.77
CA PRO A 26 -15.60 4.51 -2.60
C PRO A 26 -16.85 4.38 -1.74
N ASP A 27 -18.01 4.13 -2.34
CA ASP A 27 -19.29 4.09 -1.63
C ASP A 27 -19.41 2.79 -0.81
N ALA A 28 -18.66 1.74 -1.16
CA ALA A 28 -18.58 0.48 -0.42
C ALA A 28 -17.48 0.45 0.65
N ALA A 29 -16.64 1.50 0.75
CA ALA A 29 -15.41 1.49 1.54
C ALA A 29 -15.62 1.09 3.00
N ALA A 30 -16.66 1.62 3.65
CA ALA A 30 -16.98 1.27 5.04
C ALA A 30 -17.27 -0.23 5.21
N ALA A 31 -18.07 -0.82 4.31
CA ALA A 31 -18.42 -2.24 4.37
C ALA A 31 -17.21 -3.13 4.05
N ILE A 32 -16.35 -2.73 3.12
CA ILE A 32 -15.11 -3.46 2.82
C ILE A 32 -14.16 -3.41 4.02
N ASN A 33 -13.97 -2.23 4.62
CA ASN A 33 -13.14 -2.07 5.82
C ASN A 33 -13.62 -2.94 6.97
N THR A 34 -14.92 -2.96 7.26
CA THR A 34 -15.49 -3.80 8.31
C THR A 34 -15.23 -5.29 8.07
N ARG A 35 -15.48 -5.78 6.85
CA ARG A 35 -15.27 -7.21 6.53
C ARG A 35 -13.79 -7.59 6.50
N TYR A 36 -12.93 -6.71 6.01
CA TYR A 36 -11.48 -6.90 6.03
C TYR A 36 -10.95 -6.99 7.46
N ALA A 37 -11.34 -6.05 8.32
CA ALA A 37 -10.96 -6.06 9.74
C ALA A 37 -11.49 -7.32 10.45
N LYS A 38 -12.76 -7.67 10.24
CA LYS A 38 -13.38 -8.86 10.84
C LYS A 38 -12.66 -10.15 10.41
N LEU A 39 -12.32 -10.30 9.13
CA LEU A 39 -11.52 -11.43 8.65
C LEU A 39 -10.14 -11.46 9.33
N GLY A 40 -9.52 -10.30 9.52
CA GLY A 40 -8.25 -10.16 10.23
C GLY A 40 -8.35 -10.62 11.68
N ASP A 41 -9.35 -10.15 12.42
CA ASP A 41 -9.57 -10.49 13.83
C ASP A 41 -9.83 -12.00 14.02
N LEU A 42 -10.64 -12.59 13.13
CA LEU A 42 -10.93 -14.02 13.12
C LEU A 42 -9.67 -14.85 12.83
N LEU A 43 -8.87 -14.47 11.82
CA LEU A 43 -7.63 -15.17 11.48
C LEU A 43 -6.52 -15.01 12.53
N PHE A 44 -6.51 -13.87 13.22
CA PHE A 44 -5.55 -13.60 14.29
C PHE A 44 -5.93 -14.35 15.59
N GLY A 45 -7.17 -14.84 15.69
CA GLY A 45 -7.68 -15.52 16.88
C GLY A 45 -8.05 -14.55 18.00
N VAL A 46 -8.48 -13.33 17.66
CA VAL A 46 -9.05 -12.37 18.63
C VAL A 46 -10.42 -12.84 19.11
N GLU A 47 -11.15 -13.56 18.26
CA GLU A 47 -12.47 -14.09 18.54
C GLU A 47 -12.46 -15.62 18.57
N ASP A 48 -13.35 -16.20 19.39
CA ASP A 48 -13.56 -17.64 19.42
C ASP A 48 -14.31 -18.09 18.18
N VAL A 49 -13.68 -18.93 17.36
CA VAL A 49 -14.27 -19.49 16.14
C VAL A 49 -14.81 -20.89 16.44
N PRO A 50 -16.09 -21.19 16.20
CA PRO A 50 -16.64 -22.53 16.33
C PRO A 50 -16.01 -23.55 15.37
N VAL A 51 -15.98 -24.82 15.74
CA VAL A 51 -15.50 -25.93 14.86
C VAL A 51 -16.68 -26.50 14.06
N ASP A 52 -17.30 -25.64 13.26
CA ASP A 52 -18.32 -26.00 12.27
C ASP A 52 -18.04 -25.29 10.93
N ASP A 53 -18.89 -25.51 9.94
CA ASP A 53 -18.72 -24.92 8.59
C ASP A 53 -19.74 -23.80 8.33
N GLU A 54 -20.31 -23.20 9.38
CA GLU A 54 -21.18 -22.02 9.20
C GLU A 54 -20.37 -20.84 8.66
N VAL A 55 -21.05 -19.90 7.98
CA VAL A 55 -20.43 -18.64 7.57
C VAL A 55 -19.98 -17.90 8.82
N ALA A 56 -18.72 -17.49 8.85
CA ALA A 56 -18.16 -16.82 10.00
C ALA A 56 -18.83 -15.46 10.21
N ASP A 57 -19.02 -15.09 11.48
CA ASP A 57 -19.72 -13.87 11.84
C ASP A 57 -19.09 -12.64 11.16
N GLY A 58 -19.94 -11.73 10.66
CA GLY A 58 -19.51 -10.52 9.95
C GLY A 58 -18.85 -10.74 8.58
N LEU A 59 -18.73 -11.97 8.09
CA LEU A 59 -18.28 -12.30 6.73
C LEU A 59 -19.45 -12.73 5.84
N ALA A 60 -19.30 -12.61 4.52
CA ALA A 60 -20.36 -12.93 3.57
C ALA A 60 -20.33 -14.41 3.15
N VAL A 61 -19.14 -15.00 2.96
CA VAL A 61 -19.01 -16.36 2.38
C VAL A 61 -17.85 -17.21 2.93
N VAL A 62 -16.94 -16.62 3.70
CA VAL A 62 -15.88 -17.36 4.39
C VAL A 62 -16.47 -18.09 5.60
N THR A 63 -16.14 -19.36 5.77
CA THR A 63 -16.71 -20.20 6.84
C THR A 63 -15.80 -20.29 8.06
N ASN A 64 -16.37 -20.69 9.19
CA ASN A 64 -15.63 -20.98 10.43
C ASN A 64 -14.52 -22.02 10.20
N ASN A 65 -14.79 -23.07 9.42
CA ASN A 65 -13.80 -24.09 9.06
C ASN A 65 -12.65 -23.53 8.19
N ASP A 66 -12.94 -22.58 7.29
CA ASP A 66 -11.90 -21.89 6.52
C ASP A 66 -10.93 -21.12 7.44
N ILE A 67 -11.46 -20.46 8.47
CA ILE A 67 -10.66 -19.76 9.48
C ILE A 67 -9.85 -20.76 10.32
N TRP A 68 -10.50 -21.80 10.86
CA TRP A 68 -9.87 -22.82 11.71
C TRP A 68 -8.70 -23.55 11.06
N THR A 69 -8.79 -23.77 9.74
CA THR A 69 -7.76 -24.45 8.96
C THR A 69 -6.64 -23.52 8.49
N SER A 70 -6.74 -22.22 8.76
CA SER A 70 -5.74 -21.24 8.33
C SER A 70 -4.53 -21.23 9.25
N PRO A 71 -3.31 -21.01 8.71
CA PRO A 71 -2.11 -20.84 9.52
C PRO A 71 -2.26 -19.62 10.45
N GLY A 72 -1.92 -19.79 11.73
CA GLY A 72 -1.99 -18.70 12.70
C GLY A 72 -0.92 -17.63 12.49
N ALA A 73 -1.13 -16.46 13.10
CA ALA A 73 -0.27 -15.27 13.01
C ALA A 73 1.21 -15.50 13.37
N GLY A 74 1.53 -16.52 14.16
CA GLY A 74 2.91 -16.86 14.54
C GLY A 74 3.73 -17.55 13.45
N GLN A 75 3.13 -17.92 12.31
CA GLN A 75 3.83 -18.58 11.22
C GLN A 75 4.51 -17.56 10.28
N PRO A 76 5.56 -17.96 9.54
CA PRO A 76 6.19 -17.10 8.54
C PRO A 76 5.21 -16.62 7.46
N PRO A 77 5.37 -15.41 6.90
CA PRO A 77 4.51 -14.89 5.84
C PRO A 77 4.30 -15.85 4.66
N ALA A 78 5.35 -16.59 4.25
CA ALA A 78 5.26 -17.57 3.17
C ALA A 78 4.28 -18.73 3.44
N GLN A 79 3.92 -18.99 4.70
CA GLN A 79 2.91 -19.98 5.07
C GLN A 79 1.52 -19.35 5.19
N VAL A 80 1.44 -18.13 5.73
CA VAL A 80 0.18 -17.42 6.00
C VAL A 80 -0.42 -16.84 4.72
N ALA A 81 0.37 -16.09 3.97
CA ALA A 81 -0.08 -15.25 2.86
C ALA A 81 -0.88 -15.99 1.78
N PRO A 82 -0.50 -17.20 1.32
CA PRO A 82 -1.27 -17.92 0.30
C PRO A 82 -2.72 -18.19 0.75
N ARG A 83 -2.92 -18.59 2.01
CA ARG A 83 -4.26 -18.89 2.52
C ARG A 83 -5.06 -17.60 2.71
N SER A 84 -4.44 -16.56 3.27
CA SER A 84 -5.08 -15.26 3.45
C SER A 84 -5.56 -14.65 2.14
N LEU A 85 -4.75 -14.71 1.09
CA LEU A 85 -5.12 -14.22 -0.25
C LEU A 85 -6.28 -15.03 -0.87
N ILE A 86 -6.33 -16.34 -0.65
CA ILE A 86 -7.46 -17.18 -1.08
C ILE A 86 -8.75 -16.77 -0.35
N LEU A 87 -8.68 -16.53 0.96
CA LEU A 87 -9.85 -16.12 1.74
C LEU A 87 -10.34 -14.72 1.37
N LEU A 88 -9.42 -13.79 1.09
CA LEU A 88 -9.78 -12.49 0.52
C LEU A 88 -10.47 -12.65 -0.84
N CYS A 89 -9.93 -13.48 -1.74
CA CYS A 89 -10.58 -13.75 -3.02
C CYS A 89 -12.00 -14.29 -2.81
N ARG A 90 -12.18 -15.25 -1.91
CA ARG A 90 -13.49 -15.83 -1.61
C ARG A 90 -14.44 -14.77 -1.06
N GLU A 91 -14.06 -14.07 0.00
CA GLU A 91 -14.92 -13.09 0.69
C GLU A 91 -15.37 -11.94 -0.22
N PHE A 92 -14.48 -11.51 -1.11
CA PHE A 92 -14.73 -10.38 -1.99
C PHE A 92 -15.10 -10.79 -3.43
N GLY A 93 -15.38 -12.08 -3.66
CA GLY A 93 -15.94 -12.57 -4.92
C GLY A 93 -14.98 -12.62 -6.10
N PHE A 94 -13.68 -12.69 -5.86
CA PHE A 94 -12.69 -12.94 -6.90
C PHE A 94 -12.54 -14.43 -7.16
N THR A 95 -12.41 -14.79 -8.44
CA THR A 95 -12.12 -16.16 -8.88
C THR A 95 -10.62 -16.29 -9.13
N PRO A 96 -9.87 -17.11 -8.37
CA PRO A 96 -8.48 -17.41 -8.68
C PRO A 96 -8.35 -18.04 -10.07
N GLN A 97 -7.45 -17.51 -10.91
CA GLN A 97 -7.25 -18.02 -12.27
C GLN A 97 -5.78 -17.85 -12.69
N GLU A 98 -5.05 -18.97 -12.68
CA GLU A 98 -3.68 -19.04 -13.18
C GLU A 98 -3.62 -18.77 -14.71
N GLY A 99 -2.61 -18.02 -15.14
CA GLY A 99 -2.42 -17.60 -16.53
C GLY A 99 -3.24 -16.38 -16.94
N SER A 100 -3.99 -15.75 -16.02
CA SER A 100 -4.74 -14.52 -16.31
C SER A 100 -3.83 -13.31 -16.49
N GLY A 101 -2.68 -13.30 -15.81
CA GLY A 101 -1.77 -12.14 -15.75
C GLY A 101 -2.31 -10.97 -14.92
N ILE A 102 -3.52 -11.08 -14.36
CA ILE A 102 -4.09 -10.11 -13.42
C ILE A 102 -3.80 -10.63 -12.01
N ARG A 103 -3.22 -9.79 -11.15
CA ARG A 103 -2.85 -10.19 -9.79
C ARG A 103 -3.38 -9.23 -8.74
N LEU A 104 -3.86 -9.79 -7.64
CA LEU A 104 -3.97 -9.11 -6.36
C LEU A 104 -2.66 -9.35 -5.60
N TRP A 105 -2.03 -8.28 -5.15
CA TRP A 105 -0.80 -8.34 -4.37
C TRP A 105 -1.08 -7.91 -2.94
N GLY A 106 -0.35 -8.51 -2.01
CA GLY A 106 -0.36 -8.16 -0.59
C GLY A 106 1.04 -8.15 -0.02
N ARG A 107 1.37 -7.10 0.75
CA ARG A 107 2.58 -7.06 1.59
C ARG A 107 2.27 -7.59 2.99
N PHE A 108 3.04 -8.56 3.47
CA PHE A 108 2.92 -9.18 4.78
C PHE A 108 4.23 -9.01 5.55
N LEU A 109 4.15 -8.30 6.67
CA LEU A 109 5.21 -8.26 7.67
C LEU A 109 5.09 -9.47 8.62
N PRO A 110 6.18 -9.85 9.32
CA PRO A 110 6.13 -10.90 10.34
C PRO A 110 5.00 -10.64 11.36
N GLY A 111 4.20 -11.67 11.64
CA GLY A 111 3.08 -11.58 12.58
C GLY A 111 1.73 -11.17 11.96
N GLN A 112 1.68 -10.85 10.67
CA GLN A 112 0.44 -10.44 10.00
C GLN A 112 -0.32 -11.61 9.38
N VAL A 113 -1.65 -11.59 9.53
CA VAL A 113 -2.58 -12.56 8.95
C VAL A 113 -3.30 -12.06 7.71
N LEU A 114 -3.32 -10.74 7.51
CA LEU A 114 -3.79 -10.09 6.29
C LEU A 114 -2.71 -9.13 5.79
N PRO A 115 -2.72 -8.79 4.49
CA PRO A 115 -1.81 -7.81 3.95
C PRO A 115 -1.88 -6.47 4.73
N GLN A 116 -0.73 -5.89 5.05
CA GLN A 116 -0.64 -4.49 5.49
C GLN A 116 -1.06 -3.53 4.38
N HIS A 117 -0.68 -3.90 3.15
CA HIS A 117 -0.85 -3.08 1.97
C HIS A 117 -1.25 -3.98 0.79
N MET A 118 -2.20 -3.52 -0.01
CA MET A 118 -2.68 -4.25 -1.19
C MET A 118 -2.65 -3.37 -2.43
N TYR A 119 -2.38 -4.00 -3.57
CA TYR A 119 -2.38 -3.34 -4.87
C TYR A 119 -2.63 -4.38 -5.96
N VAL A 120 -2.84 -3.95 -7.19
CA VAL A 120 -3.15 -4.85 -8.30
C VAL A 120 -2.16 -4.70 -9.45
N SER A 121 -1.99 -5.73 -10.25
CA SER A 121 -1.25 -5.63 -11.51
C SER A 121 -2.03 -6.19 -12.69
N THR A 122 -1.77 -5.62 -13.86
CA THR A 122 -2.34 -6.03 -15.15
C THR A 122 -1.37 -6.93 -15.94
N PRO A 123 -1.84 -7.66 -16.97
CA PRO A 123 -1.01 -8.60 -17.72
C PRO A 123 0.21 -7.99 -18.43
N ASP A 124 0.18 -6.68 -18.68
CA ASP A 124 1.28 -5.94 -19.28
C ASP A 124 2.31 -5.41 -18.26
N GLY A 125 2.22 -5.83 -16.99
CA GLY A 125 3.20 -5.53 -15.95
C GLY A 125 3.06 -4.15 -15.30
N ARG A 126 1.92 -3.47 -15.49
CA ARG A 126 1.59 -2.25 -14.74
C ARG A 126 1.06 -2.63 -13.37
N ILE A 127 1.42 -1.83 -12.38
CA ILE A 127 1.00 -1.95 -10.99
C ILE A 127 0.16 -0.72 -10.67
N TRP A 128 -1.00 -0.93 -10.07
CA TRP A 128 -1.93 0.10 -9.64
C TRP A 128 -2.11 0.00 -8.13
N ASP A 129 -1.76 1.08 -7.46
CA ASP A 129 -1.74 1.22 -6.00
C ASP A 129 -2.62 2.41 -5.60
N THR A 130 -3.22 2.36 -4.42
CA THR A 130 -3.98 3.48 -3.86
C THR A 130 -3.42 3.82 -2.51
N MET A 131 -2.63 4.89 -2.49
CA MET A 131 -2.14 5.48 -1.27
C MET A 131 -3.21 6.42 -0.71
N PRO A 132 -3.19 6.67 0.61
CA PRO A 132 -3.92 7.81 1.16
C PRO A 132 -3.54 9.06 0.35
N GLU A 133 -4.54 9.80 -0.08
CA GLU A 133 -4.50 11.02 -0.89
C GLU A 133 -4.38 10.84 -2.41
N MET A 134 -3.81 9.75 -2.95
CA MET A 134 -3.62 9.61 -4.41
C MET A 134 -3.50 8.15 -4.91
N PRO A 135 -4.30 7.74 -5.92
CA PRO A 135 -4.00 6.56 -6.72
C PRO A 135 -2.73 6.76 -7.55
N VAL A 136 -1.85 5.76 -7.53
CA VAL A 136 -0.56 5.79 -8.20
C VAL A 136 -0.41 4.54 -9.04
N TYR A 137 0.10 4.69 -10.26
CA TYR A 137 0.56 3.54 -11.03
C TYR A 137 2.08 3.56 -11.23
N ARG A 138 2.65 2.37 -11.28
CA ARG A 138 4.09 2.11 -11.44
C ARG A 138 4.32 0.88 -12.30
N ARG A 139 5.57 0.64 -12.70
CA ARG A 139 5.94 -0.55 -13.47
C ARG A 139 6.85 -1.45 -12.64
N ILE A 140 6.81 -2.75 -12.90
CA ILE A 140 7.81 -3.68 -12.38
C ILE A 140 9.19 -3.26 -12.90
N ASN A 141 10.23 -3.38 -12.07
CA ASN A 141 11.57 -3.04 -12.51
C ASN A 141 12.16 -4.08 -13.47
N LYS A 142 13.33 -3.78 -14.04
CA LYS A 142 14.05 -4.69 -14.95
C LYS A 142 14.38 -6.07 -14.35
N ASP A 143 14.43 -6.17 -13.02
CA ASP A 143 14.76 -7.38 -12.27
C ASP A 143 13.48 -8.14 -11.84
N GLY A 144 12.30 -7.73 -12.30
CA GLY A 144 11.03 -8.38 -11.96
C GLY A 144 10.50 -8.04 -10.57
N ARG A 145 11.09 -7.06 -9.87
CA ARG A 145 10.72 -6.70 -8.50
C ARG A 145 9.67 -5.59 -8.45
N ASN A 146 8.78 -5.72 -7.47
CA ASN A 146 7.80 -4.70 -7.16
C ASN A 146 8.48 -3.49 -6.49
N PRO A 147 8.39 -2.30 -7.09
CA PRO A 147 8.69 -1.07 -6.36
C PRO A 147 7.72 -0.94 -5.18
N GLY A 148 8.22 -0.45 -4.06
CA GLY A 148 7.43 -0.02 -2.91
C GLY A 148 6.54 1.16 -3.26
N ALA A 149 5.62 1.44 -2.36
CA ALA A 149 4.78 2.62 -2.42
C ALA A 149 5.56 3.88 -2.01
N GLU A 150 4.98 5.04 -2.29
CA GLU A 150 5.47 6.32 -1.77
C GLU A 150 5.46 6.28 -0.23
N GLY A 151 6.52 6.75 0.42
CA GLY A 151 6.63 6.68 1.89
C GLY A 151 7.13 5.34 2.46
N ASP A 152 7.28 4.27 1.67
CA ASP A 152 7.96 3.04 2.13
C ASP A 152 9.42 3.31 2.52
N ALA A 153 10.01 4.39 2.02
CA ALA A 153 11.37 4.83 2.30
C ALA A 153 11.42 6.08 3.18
N PRO A 154 12.31 6.12 4.20
CA PRO A 154 12.50 7.28 5.06
C PRO A 154 12.83 8.59 4.33
N ASN A 155 13.33 8.51 3.08
CA ASN A 155 13.84 9.64 2.30
C ASN A 155 13.30 9.66 0.85
N GLY A 156 12.14 9.07 0.57
CA GLY A 156 11.56 9.06 -0.79
C GLY A 156 12.31 8.20 -1.83
N GLN A 157 13.30 7.39 -1.42
CA GLN A 157 13.97 6.46 -2.32
C GLN A 157 13.00 5.36 -2.80
N ASP A 158 13.13 4.94 -4.07
CA ASP A 158 12.48 3.74 -4.59
C ASP A 158 12.99 2.50 -3.81
N ILE A 159 12.31 2.11 -2.74
CA ILE A 159 12.58 0.84 -2.06
C ILE A 159 11.97 -0.27 -2.90
N MET A 160 12.76 -1.29 -3.19
CA MET A 160 12.25 -2.53 -3.77
C MET A 160 11.77 -3.41 -2.62
N LEU A 161 10.48 -3.77 -2.62
CA LEU A 161 9.91 -4.60 -1.57
C LEU A 161 10.64 -5.95 -1.53
N ALA A 162 10.83 -6.48 -0.33
CA ALA A 162 11.50 -7.74 -0.12
C ALA A 162 10.65 -8.88 -0.72
N PRO A 163 11.22 -9.80 -1.52
CA PRO A 163 10.43 -10.85 -2.18
C PRO A 163 9.68 -11.78 -1.21
N ASP A 164 10.18 -11.92 0.01
CA ASP A 164 9.60 -12.72 1.10
C ASP A 164 8.53 -11.98 1.92
N GLU A 165 8.28 -10.71 1.62
CA GLU A 165 7.20 -9.92 2.19
C GLU A 165 6.03 -9.74 1.22
N VAL A 166 6.21 -10.04 -0.07
CA VAL A 166 5.23 -9.70 -1.11
C VAL A 166 4.72 -10.95 -1.79
N PHE A 167 3.41 -11.17 -1.63
CA PHE A 167 2.72 -12.35 -2.16
C PHE A 167 1.61 -11.91 -3.09
N SER A 168 1.23 -12.76 -4.03
CA SER A 168 0.09 -12.52 -4.90
C SER A 168 -0.69 -13.76 -5.24
N ILE A 169 -1.90 -13.51 -5.69
CA ILE A 169 -2.79 -14.49 -6.28
C ILE A 169 -3.28 -13.97 -7.63
N GLU A 170 -3.26 -14.83 -8.65
CA GLU A 170 -3.84 -14.49 -9.95
C GLU A 170 -5.35 -14.64 -9.91
N VAL A 171 -6.06 -13.68 -10.50
CA VAL A 171 -7.54 -13.62 -10.49
C VAL A 171 -8.08 -13.42 -11.90
N ALA A 172 -9.26 -13.97 -12.18
CA ALA A 172 -9.89 -13.91 -13.49
C ALA A 172 -10.17 -12.46 -13.97
N ALA A 173 -10.44 -11.57 -13.02
CA ALA A 173 -10.81 -10.19 -13.28
C ALA A 173 -10.51 -9.31 -12.07
N LEU A 174 -10.21 -8.03 -12.33
CA LEU A 174 -10.25 -6.96 -11.35
C LEU A 174 -11.70 -6.72 -10.89
N ALA A 175 -11.87 -6.12 -9.71
CA ALA A 175 -13.18 -5.61 -9.32
C ALA A 175 -13.64 -4.53 -10.32
N PRO A 176 -14.95 -4.45 -10.64
CA PRO A 176 -15.44 -3.58 -11.70
C PRO A 176 -15.03 -2.12 -11.55
N LYS A 177 -15.12 -1.56 -10.32
CA LYS A 177 -14.75 -0.16 -10.07
C LYS A 177 -13.24 0.06 -10.09
N THR A 178 -12.44 -0.92 -9.67
CA THR A 178 -10.98 -0.89 -9.83
C THR A 178 -10.61 -0.85 -11.31
N ARG A 179 -11.27 -1.68 -12.14
CA ARG A 179 -11.06 -1.68 -13.59
C ARG A 179 -11.42 -0.34 -14.23
N GLU A 180 -12.56 0.26 -13.86
CA GLU A 180 -12.97 1.58 -14.37
C GLU A 180 -11.87 2.63 -14.18
N VAL A 181 -11.23 2.68 -13.00
CA VAL A 181 -10.12 3.61 -12.73
C VAL A 181 -8.89 3.27 -13.58
N ILE A 182 -8.52 2.00 -13.66
CA ILE A 182 -7.36 1.51 -14.42
C ILE A 182 -7.48 1.77 -15.93
N GLU A 183 -8.68 1.68 -16.46
CA GLU A 183 -8.99 1.91 -17.88
C GLU A 183 -9.36 3.38 -18.18
N THR A 184 -9.24 4.26 -17.19
CA THR A 184 -9.51 5.70 -17.38
C THR A 184 -8.46 6.32 -18.33
N PRO A 185 -8.84 7.27 -19.21
CA PRO A 185 -7.95 7.82 -20.22
C PRO A 185 -6.68 8.48 -19.66
N ASP A 186 -5.60 8.49 -20.46
CA ASP A 186 -4.27 8.99 -20.09
C ASP A 186 -4.25 10.45 -19.63
N ASP A 187 -5.23 11.28 -20.02
CA ASP A 187 -5.33 12.69 -19.59
C ASP A 187 -5.79 12.85 -18.13
N GLN A 188 -6.17 11.75 -17.47
CA GLN A 188 -6.45 11.68 -16.04
C GLN A 188 -5.26 11.15 -15.24
N TRP A 189 -4.11 10.94 -15.89
CA TRP A 189 -2.85 10.51 -15.26
C TRP A 189 -1.76 11.53 -15.52
N GLU A 190 -1.23 12.12 -14.45
CA GLU A 190 -0.11 13.05 -14.53
C GLU A 190 1.18 12.35 -14.10
N LYS A 191 2.26 12.57 -14.85
CA LYS A 191 3.57 12.09 -14.42
C LYS A 191 3.92 12.74 -13.10
N ASP A 192 4.32 11.89 -12.15
CA ASP A 192 4.83 12.39 -10.89
C ASP A 192 6.04 13.28 -11.20
N ILE A 193 5.96 14.54 -10.79
CA ILE A 193 7.11 15.45 -10.87
C ILE A 193 8.08 14.90 -9.83
N GLU A 194 9.17 14.25 -10.25
CA GLU A 194 10.30 14.01 -9.35
C GLU A 194 10.59 15.36 -8.68
N ASP A 195 10.40 15.45 -7.36
CA ASP A 195 10.61 16.68 -6.59
C ASP A 195 11.91 17.33 -7.04
N ALA A 196 11.77 18.37 -7.86
CA ALA A 196 12.87 19.15 -8.37
C ALA A 196 13.27 20.15 -7.27
N ASP A 197 13.52 19.68 -6.05
CA ASP A 197 14.05 20.51 -4.97
C ASP A 197 14.78 19.69 -3.89
N ALA A 198 15.91 19.14 -4.30
CA ALA A 198 17.07 18.97 -3.42
C ALA A 198 18.26 19.73 -4.03
N GLY A 199 18.15 21.05 -4.18
CA GLY A 199 19.25 21.80 -4.78
C GLY A 199 19.09 23.29 -5.07
N GLN A 200 18.13 24.03 -4.51
CA GLN A 200 18.20 25.50 -4.49
C GLN A 200 18.42 26.03 -3.07
N ALA A 201 19.59 25.72 -2.51
CA ALA A 201 20.14 26.41 -1.34
C ALA A 201 21.51 27.05 -1.65
N GLU A 202 21.69 27.62 -2.85
CA GLU A 202 22.82 28.52 -3.14
C GLU A 202 22.37 29.68 -4.03
N ARG A 203 21.43 30.50 -3.56
CA ARG A 203 21.23 31.85 -4.09
C ARG A 203 20.45 32.69 -3.08
N ASN A 204 21.18 33.25 -2.12
CA ASN A 204 21.08 34.63 -1.63
C ASN A 204 21.74 34.74 -0.24
N GLY A 205 22.78 35.58 -0.13
CA GLY A 205 23.33 35.91 1.19
C GLY A 205 24.78 36.34 1.30
N ARG A 206 25.48 36.77 0.24
CA ARG A 206 26.68 37.62 0.44
C ARG A 206 26.22 39.05 0.66
N GLY A 207 25.87 39.34 1.91
CA GLY A 207 25.64 40.69 2.40
C GLY A 207 26.92 41.52 2.28
N ALA A 208 26.81 42.63 1.55
CA ALA A 208 27.75 43.73 1.60
C ALA A 208 27.23 44.76 2.63
N GLY A 209 28.15 45.29 3.44
CA GLY A 209 28.02 46.61 4.07
C GLY A 209 27.83 46.62 5.58
N GLY A 210 28.85 47.09 6.31
CA GLY A 210 28.74 47.43 7.73
C GLY A 210 30.07 47.76 8.40
N ASP A 211 30.76 48.81 7.94
CA ASP A 211 31.78 49.53 8.71
C ASP A 211 31.07 50.44 9.72
N PHE A 212 31.34 50.32 11.04
CA PHE A 212 31.70 51.45 11.94
C PHE A 212 31.97 51.02 13.41
N ILE A 213 33.24 51.13 13.81
CA ILE A 213 33.89 51.65 15.04
C ILE A 213 33.18 51.55 16.42
N GLY A 214 33.92 51.04 17.41
CA GLY A 214 33.70 51.24 18.85
C GLY A 214 34.83 50.63 19.69
N ASP A 215 35.68 51.50 20.23
CA ASP A 215 36.94 51.25 20.94
C ASP A 215 36.81 50.66 22.36
N GLU A 216 37.94 50.09 22.80
CA GLU A 216 38.55 50.15 24.15
C GLU A 216 37.95 49.40 25.37
N ASP A 217 38.88 48.65 25.97
CA ASP A 217 39.21 48.57 27.39
C ASP A 217 38.59 47.53 28.36
N GLU A 218 39.47 46.57 28.68
CA GLU A 218 40.03 46.29 30.02
C GLU A 218 39.25 45.51 31.09
N ASN A 219 39.83 44.33 31.40
CA ASN A 219 40.24 43.82 32.73
C ASN A 219 39.20 43.60 33.85
N ALA A 220 39.06 42.33 34.27
CA ALA A 220 39.49 41.88 35.61
C ALA A 220 39.30 40.36 35.81
N LEU A 221 40.42 39.68 36.14
CA LEU A 221 40.63 38.70 37.22
C LEU A 221 39.39 37.91 37.74
N ASN A 222 39.47 36.57 37.79
CA ASN A 222 39.83 35.86 39.04
C ASN A 222 39.95 34.33 38.86
N ASP A 223 40.92 33.77 39.58
CA ASP A 223 41.15 32.35 39.84
C ASP A 223 39.94 31.64 40.49
N SER A 224 39.76 30.36 40.17
CA SER A 224 39.58 29.22 41.11
C SER A 224 39.60 27.89 40.37
#